data_AF-A0A127F5I2-F1
#
_entry.id   AF-A0A127F5I2-F1
#
_cell.length_a   1.000
_cell.length_b   1.000
_cell.length_c   1.000
_cell.angle_alpha   90.00
_cell.angle_beta   90.00
_cell.angle_gamma   90.00
#
_symmetry.space_group_name_H-M   'P 1'
#
loop_
_entity.id
_entity.type
_entity.pdbx_description
1 polymer ?
#
loop_
_entity_poly.entity_id
_entity_poly.type
_entity_poly.pdbx_seq_one_letter_code
_entity_poly.pdbx_strand_id
1 'polypeptide(L)' 'MGSPSSSGSLVAILPCNDLDASERFYNRLRFVRRDEAHTDYRILSNGAGGHLHLTPAVEDWLVPMASFRTATARAPS' A
#
# COMPACT_ATOMS: atom_id res chain seq x y z
N MET A 1 -10.32 38.99 -4.03
CA MET A 1 -9.05 38.25 -3.84
C MET A 1 -9.37 36.77 -3.95
N GLY A 2 -8.92 36.10 -5.01
CA GLY A 2 -8.97 34.64 -5.05
C GLY A 2 -7.81 34.13 -4.21
N SER A 3 -8.09 33.39 -3.15
CA SER A 3 -7.05 32.64 -2.44
C SER A 3 -6.31 31.77 -3.46
N PRO A 4 -4.97 31.62 -3.39
CA PRO A 4 -4.30 30.66 -4.24
C PRO A 4 -4.92 29.29 -3.94
N SER A 5 -5.57 28.68 -4.94
CA SER A 5 -5.89 27.26 -4.88
C SER A 5 -4.56 26.57 -4.70
N SER A 6 -4.30 26.02 -3.51
CA SER A 6 -3.16 25.15 -3.26
C SER A 6 -3.43 23.85 -4.01
N SER A 7 -3.31 23.88 -5.34
CA SER A 7 -3.68 22.79 -6.21
C SER A 7 -2.48 21.86 -6.36
N GLY A 8 -2.22 21.10 -5.30
CA GLY A 8 -1.38 19.92 -5.33
C GLY A 8 -2.25 18.68 -5.17
N SER A 9 -1.93 17.61 -5.89
CA SER A 9 -2.48 16.28 -5.61
C SER A 9 -1.46 15.48 -4.80
N LEU A 10 -1.94 14.75 -3.80
CA LEU A 10 -1.13 13.82 -3.01
C LEU A 10 -1.52 12.40 -3.39
N VAL A 11 -0.51 11.57 -3.68
CA VAL A 11 -0.68 10.15 -3.96
C VAL A 11 0.16 9.36 -2.99
N ALA A 12 -0.45 8.41 -2.30
CA ALA A 12 0.30 7.43 -1.50
C ALA A 12 0.81 6.31 -2.41
N ILE A 13 2.08 5.94 -2.26
CA ILE A 13 2.66 4.74 -2.88
C ILE A 13 2.85 3.72 -1.76
N LEU A 14 2.21 2.56 -1.89
CA LEU A 14 2.18 1.54 -0.86
C LEU A 14 2.74 0.23 -1.40
N PRO A 15 3.96 -0.14 -0.99
CA PRO A 15 4.47 -1.49 -1.14
C PRO A 15 3.59 -2.49 -0.38
N CYS A 16 3.32 -3.65 -0.96
CA CYS A 16 2.54 -4.71 -0.34
C CYS A 16 2.98 -6.11 -0.83
N ASN A 17 2.75 -7.13 -0.01
CA ASN A 17 3.15 -8.51 -0.33
C ASN A 17 2.21 -9.22 -1.32
N ASP A 18 0.97 -8.75 -1.43
CA ASP A 18 -0.06 -9.34 -2.29
C ASP A 18 -0.95 -8.19 -2.82
N LEU A 19 -0.84 -7.94 -4.13
CA LEU A 19 -1.59 -6.89 -4.81
C LEU A 19 -3.09 -7.16 -4.79
N ASP A 20 -3.52 -8.40 -5.00
CA ASP A 20 -4.93 -8.75 -5.09
C ASP A 20 -5.61 -8.70 -3.72
N ALA A 21 -4.92 -9.16 -2.67
CA ALA A 21 -5.39 -9.03 -1.30
C ALA A 21 -5.47 -7.55 -0.87
N SER A 22 -4.47 -6.75 -1.22
CA SER A 22 -4.43 -5.32 -0.91
C SER A 22 -5.52 -4.56 -1.65
N GLU A 23 -5.71 -4.83 -2.95
CA GLU A 23 -6.79 -4.23 -3.75
C GLU A 23 -8.17 -4.57 -3.15
N ARG A 24 -8.43 -5.83 -2.83
CA ARG A 24 -9.69 -6.24 -2.17
C ARG A 24 -9.90 -5.55 -0.83
N PHE A 25 -8.85 -5.30 -0.05
CA PHE A 25 -8.94 -4.56 1.20
C PHE A 25 -9.34 -3.09 0.95
N TYR A 26 -8.63 -2.39 0.07
CA TYR A 26 -8.90 -0.98 -0.23
C TYR A 26 -10.22 -0.76 -0.97
N ASN A 27 -10.70 -1.75 -1.73
CA ASN A 27 -12.05 -1.76 -2.31
C ASN A 27 -13.15 -1.61 -1.25
N ARG A 28 -12.95 -2.15 -0.02
CA ARG A 28 -13.90 -1.96 1.09
C ARG A 28 -13.95 -0.51 1.56
N LEU A 29 -12.87 0.23 1.36
CA LEU A 29 -12.74 1.66 1.64
C LEU A 29 -13.12 2.54 0.44
N ARG A 30 -13.79 1.96 -0.58
CA ARG A 30 -14.26 2.64 -1.80
C ARG A 30 -13.16 3.12 -2.74
N PHE A 31 -11.91 2.73 -2.53
CA PHE A 31 -10.91 2.85 -3.58
C PHE A 31 -11.25 1.88 -4.70
N VAL A 32 -11.23 2.34 -5.95
CA VAL A 32 -11.53 1.49 -7.11
C VAL A 32 -10.37 1.61 -8.09
N ARG A 33 -10.01 0.47 -8.69
CA ARG A 33 -8.98 0.40 -9.72
C ARG A 33 -9.36 1.26 -10.92
N ARG A 34 -8.42 2.08 -11.39
CA ARG A 34 -8.61 3.01 -12.51
C ARG A 34 -8.12 2.47 -13.84
N ASP A 35 -7.15 1.55 -13.81
CA ASP A 35 -6.55 0.97 -15.00
C ASP A 35 -6.18 -0.51 -14.76
N GLU A 36 -6.50 -1.36 -15.73
CA GLU A 36 -6.18 -2.79 -15.75
C GLU A 36 -4.97 -3.15 -16.62
N ALA A 37 -4.37 -2.18 -17.32
CA ALA A 37 -3.26 -2.39 -18.26
C ALA A 37 -1.98 -2.96 -17.61
N HIS A 38 -1.81 -2.77 -16.30
CA HIS A 38 -0.63 -3.18 -15.58
C HIS A 38 -0.93 -4.32 -14.61
N THR A 39 -0.20 -5.42 -14.75
CA THR A 39 -0.36 -6.60 -13.88
C THR A 39 0.45 -6.47 -12.59
N ASP A 40 1.55 -5.70 -12.63
CA ASP A 40 2.59 -5.59 -11.61
C ASP A 40 2.46 -4.37 -10.69
N TYR A 41 1.52 -3.45 -10.96
CA TYR A 41 1.14 -2.40 -10.01
C TYR A 41 -0.34 -2.02 -10.21
N ARG A 42 -0.91 -1.25 -9.27
CA ARG A 42 -2.32 -0.81 -9.33
C ARG A 42 -2.45 0.67 -9.01
N ILE A 43 -3.28 1.37 -9.77
CA ILE A 43 -3.71 2.74 -9.45
C ILE A 43 -5.16 2.68 -8.97
N LEU A 44 -5.39 3.06 -7.73
CA LEU A 44 -6.71 3.11 -7.11
C LEU A 44 -7.08 4.56 -6.76
N SER A 45 -8.37 4.90 -6.86
CA SER A 45 -8.87 6.15 -6.27
C SER A 45 -10.29 6.00 -5.74
N ASN A 46 -10.64 6.79 -4.74
CA ASN A 46 -11.96 6.74 -4.09
C ASN A 46 -12.96 7.79 -4.58
N GLY A 47 -12.57 8.64 -5.55
CA GLY A 47 -13.41 9.73 -6.06
C GLY A 47 -13.62 10.91 -5.10
N ALA A 48 -13.08 10.84 -3.88
CA ALA A 48 -13.15 11.88 -2.84
C ALA A 48 -11.78 12.56 -2.60
N GLY A 49 -10.90 12.54 -3.61
CA GLY A 49 -9.54 13.08 -3.54
C GLY A 49 -8.48 12.11 -3.00
N GLY A 50 -8.84 10.89 -2.61
CA GLY A 50 -7.90 9.85 -2.20
C GLY A 50 -7.32 9.11 -3.42
N HIS A 51 -6.00 9.06 -3.50
CA HIS A 51 -5.25 8.35 -4.54
C HIS A 51 -4.21 7.41 -3.92
N LEU A 52 -4.17 6.16 -4.39
CA LEU A 52 -3.30 5.12 -3.87
C LEU A 52 -2.70 4.30 -5.01
N HIS A 53 -1.39 4.16 -5.01
CA HIS A 53 -0.66 3.26 -5.90
C HIS A 53 -0.17 2.06 -5.10
N LEU A 54 -0.59 0.85 -5.48
CA LEU A 54 -0.07 -0.38 -4.90
C LEU A 54 1.07 -0.91 -5.75
N THR A 55 2.19 -1.23 -5.10
CA THR A 55 3.34 -1.88 -5.73
C THR A 55 3.70 -3.15 -4.96
N PRO A 56 4.32 -4.14 -5.60
CA PRO A 56 4.95 -5.25 -4.90
C PRO A 56 5.99 -4.69 -3.94
N ALA A 57 6.02 -5.24 -2.73
CA ALA A 57 7.10 -4.98 -1.81
C ALA A 57 8.40 -5.58 -2.35
N VAL A 58 9.51 -4.89 -2.11
CA VAL A 58 10.82 -5.51 -2.25
C VAL A 58 10.92 -6.67 -1.24
N GLU A 59 11.60 -7.73 -1.62
CA GLU A 59 11.87 -8.86 -0.73
C GLU A 59 12.43 -8.37 0.61
N ASP A 60 11.97 -8.99 1.70
CA ASP A 60 12.29 -8.66 3.10
C ASP A 60 11.90 -7.27 3.63
N TRP A 61 11.23 -6.40 2.85
CA TRP A 61 10.74 -5.11 3.37
C TRP A 61 9.53 -5.26 4.29
N LEU A 62 8.60 -6.16 3.95
CA LEU A 62 7.37 -6.40 4.71
C LEU A 62 7.35 -7.84 5.21
N VAL A 63 8.10 -8.11 6.27
CA VAL A 63 8.09 -9.43 6.90
C VAL A 63 6.82 -9.57 7.75
N PRO A 64 5.98 -10.60 7.53
CA PRO A 64 4.84 -10.87 8.39
C PRO A 64 5.32 -11.04 9.85
N MET A 65 4.67 -10.34 10.79
CA MET A 65 5.03 -10.34 12.21
C MET A 65 5.13 -11.75 12.84
N ALA A 66 4.45 -12.76 12.26
CA ALA A 66 4.54 -14.15 12.70
C ALA A 66 5.89 -14.84 12.40
N SER A 67 6.74 -14.25 11.56
CA SER A 67 8.08 -14.78 11.25
C SER A 67 9.17 -14.28 12.19
N PHE A 68 8.88 -13.33 13.09
CA PHE A 68 9.83 -12.94 14.15
C PHE A 68 9.77 -13.96 15.29
N ARG A 69 10.24 -15.19 15.05
CA ARG A 69 10.41 -16.17 16.12
C ARG A 69 11.50 -15.64 17.05
N THR A 70 11.13 -15.44 18.31
CA THR A 70 12.05 -15.12 19.41
C THR A 70 13.24 -16.06 19.34
N ALA A 71 14.42 -15.54 19.03
CA ALA A 71 15.65 -16.25 19.33
C ALA A 71 15.68 -16.40 20.87
N THR A 72 15.33 -17.57 21.38
CA THR A 72 15.62 -17.95 22.76
C THR A 72 17.12 -17.77 22.96
N ALA A 73 17.51 -16.68 23.62
CA ALA A 73 18.86 -16.50 24.09
C ALA A 73 19.12 -17.58 25.14
N ARG A 74 19.87 -18.62 24.75
CA ARG A 74 20.42 -19.62 25.67
C ARG A 74 21.39 -18.90 26.61
N ALA A 75 21.08 -18.87 27.90
CA ALA A 75 22.01 -18.38 28.91
C ALA A 75 23.29 -19.25 28.91
N PRO A 76 24.49 -18.66 28.92
CA PRO A 76 25.72 -19.43 29.09
C PRO A 76 25.84 -19.91 30.55
N SER A 77 26.16 -21.19 30.71
CA SER A 77 26.60 -21.81 31.98
C SER A 77 27.98 -21.33 32.40
#